data_AF-A0A4Q8LCS2-F1
#
_entry.id   AF-A0A4Q8LCS2-F1
#
_cell.length_a   1.000
_cell.length_b   1.000
_cell.length_c   1.000
_cell.angle_alpha   90.00
_cell.angle_beta   90.00
_cell.angle_gamma   90.00
#
_symmetry.space_group_name_H-M   'P 1'
#
loop_
_entity.id
_entity.type
_entity.pdbx_description
1 polymer ?
#
loop_
_entity_poly.entity_id
_entity_poly.type
_entity_poly.pdbx_seq_one_letter_code
_entity_poly.pdbx_strand_id
1 'polypeptide(L)'
;MTTLVTGAAGFIGAHTCRALAARGEALVGIDNYNDYYNPQLKRDRVAALCPKVDIRMIDLIDRDGLAALFDELKPTRVVHLAAQAGVRYSLRNPYIYVDSNLAGFVNLLELCRQRSVGHCIYASSSSVYGDSATPPFSEDQRIDKPRSLYAATKAANELIAYLGALMFGGRWLVQFVASKRAGKPVIPRLFWYMSVLGSLMTLSYFLFSAKQDSVGVLQNLFPAFTAMYSLYLDIKYRGWRRDKVRR
;
A
#
# COMPACT_ATOMS: atom_id res chain seq x y z
N MET A 1 -4.90 13.73 8.76
CA MET A 1 -4.46 12.65 7.84
C MET A 1 -2.96 12.77 7.72
N THR A 2 -2.22 11.72 8.07
CA THR A 2 -0.75 11.72 8.03
C THR A 2 -0.27 10.86 6.87
N THR A 3 0.68 11.38 6.09
CA THR A 3 1.31 10.68 4.96
C THR A 3 2.76 10.32 5.33
N LEU A 4 3.13 9.05 5.24
CA LEU A 4 4.51 8.61 5.36
C LEU A 4 5.19 8.62 3.99
N VAL A 5 6.35 9.26 3.88
CA VAL A 5 7.16 9.27 2.64
C VAL A 5 8.48 8.55 2.90
N THR A 6 8.73 7.42 2.23
CA THR A 6 10.03 6.73 2.34
C THR A 6 10.99 7.24 1.27
N GLY A 7 12.28 7.32 1.56
CA GLY A 7 13.29 7.87 0.63
C GLY A 7 13.21 9.38 0.57
N ALA A 8 12.74 10.00 1.66
CA ALA A 8 12.39 11.41 1.75
C ALA A 8 13.58 12.35 1.56
N ALA A 9 14.80 11.88 1.85
CA ALA A 9 16.01 12.67 1.61
C ALA A 9 16.56 12.49 0.18
N GLY A 10 16.03 11.52 -0.57
CA GLY A 10 16.32 11.30 -1.99
C GLY A 10 15.80 12.41 -2.90
N PHE A 11 16.15 12.33 -4.18
CA PHE A 11 15.79 13.35 -5.17
C PHE A 11 14.27 13.53 -5.28
N ILE A 12 13.54 12.46 -5.65
CA ILE A 12 12.08 12.50 -5.81
C ILE A 12 11.37 12.69 -4.46
N GLY A 13 11.90 12.06 -3.40
CA GLY A 13 11.34 12.13 -2.05
C GLY A 13 11.27 13.54 -1.49
N ALA A 14 12.37 14.30 -1.56
CA ALA A 14 12.40 15.66 -1.04
C ALA A 14 11.46 16.60 -1.82
N HIS A 15 11.37 16.45 -3.14
CA HIS A 15 10.40 17.23 -3.92
C HIS A 15 8.94 16.85 -3.60
N THR A 16 8.67 15.57 -3.34
CA THR A 16 7.36 15.08 -2.88
C THR A 16 7.01 15.66 -1.51
N CYS A 17 7.94 15.59 -0.56
CA CYS A 17 7.76 16.16 0.78
C CYS A 17 7.48 17.66 0.72
N ARG A 18 8.24 18.41 -0.09
CA ARG A 18 8.01 19.85 -0.31
C ARG A 18 6.61 20.12 -0.86
N ALA A 19 6.18 19.35 -1.86
CA ALA A 19 4.87 19.54 -2.50
C ALA A 19 3.71 19.23 -1.52
N LEU A 20 3.83 18.17 -0.73
CA LEU A 20 2.85 17.82 0.30
C LEU A 20 2.81 18.86 1.43
N ALA A 21 3.97 19.32 1.89
CA ALA A 21 4.08 20.37 2.91
C ALA A 21 3.47 21.69 2.43
N ALA A 22 3.73 22.10 1.19
CA ALA A 22 3.16 23.31 0.58
C ALA A 22 1.62 23.26 0.49
N ARG A 23 1.04 22.06 0.47
CA ARG A 23 -0.42 21.83 0.51
C ARG A 23 -0.99 21.79 1.94
N GLY A 24 -0.17 21.99 2.97
CA GLY A 24 -0.58 21.91 4.37
C GLY A 24 -0.87 20.49 4.86
N GLU A 25 -0.38 19.45 4.16
CA GLU A 25 -0.57 18.07 4.60
C GLU A 25 0.39 17.73 5.74
N ALA A 26 -0.10 16.98 6.74
CA ALA A 26 0.76 16.39 7.75
C ALA A 26 1.53 15.21 7.13
N LEU A 27 2.86 15.25 7.21
CA LEU A 27 3.72 14.21 6.70
C LEU A 27 4.94 13.98 7.59
N VAL A 28 5.46 12.76 7.52
CA VAL A 28 6.76 12.39 8.07
C VAL A 28 7.53 11.63 7.00
N GLY A 29 8.82 11.95 6.88
CA GLY A 29 9.73 11.28 5.96
C GLY A 29 10.60 10.25 6.69
N ILE A 30 11.03 9.21 5.97
CA ILE A 30 12.14 8.35 6.41
C ILE A 30 13.19 8.20 5.31
N ASP A 31 14.46 8.11 5.70
CA ASP A 31 15.59 7.79 4.82
C ASP A 31 16.75 7.23 5.65
N ASN A 32 17.50 6.25 5.16
CA ASN A 32 18.66 5.72 5.88
C ASN A 32 19.96 6.51 5.62
N TYR A 33 19.93 7.53 4.75
CA TYR A 33 21.08 8.35 4.38
C TYR A 33 22.30 7.53 3.91
N ASN A 34 22.07 6.37 3.28
CA ASN A 34 23.14 5.53 2.73
C ASN A 34 24.10 6.29 1.81
N ASP A 35 25.29 5.72 1.62
CA ASP A 35 26.44 6.28 0.92
C ASP A 35 26.56 5.87 -0.55
N TYR A 36 25.46 5.38 -1.16
CA TYR A 36 25.42 5.08 -2.59
C TYR A 36 25.88 6.26 -3.46
N TYR A 37 25.60 7.47 -2.98
CA TYR A 37 26.27 8.72 -3.37
C TYR A 37 26.53 9.54 -2.11
N ASN A 38 27.27 10.65 -2.23
CA ASN A 38 27.63 11.50 -1.11
C ASN A 38 26.40 11.82 -0.20
N PRO A 39 26.37 11.32 1.05
CA PRO A 39 25.26 11.53 1.97
C PRO A 39 25.01 13.01 2.30
N GLN A 40 26.03 13.86 2.18
CA GLN A 40 25.87 15.29 2.39
C GLN A 40 24.87 15.90 1.41
N LEU A 41 24.83 15.42 0.16
CA LEU A 41 23.85 15.87 -0.82
C LEU A 41 22.40 15.60 -0.39
N LYS A 42 22.16 14.49 0.34
CA LYS A 42 20.84 14.20 0.93
C LYS A 42 20.49 15.21 2.01
N ARG A 43 21.45 15.51 2.90
CA ARG A 43 21.27 16.49 3.98
C ARG A 43 21.02 17.90 3.44
N ASP A 44 21.83 18.35 2.49
CA ASP A 44 21.70 19.66 1.86
C ASP A 44 20.34 19.80 1.16
N ARG A 45 19.90 18.74 0.47
CA ARG A 45 18.58 18.70 -0.18
C ARG A 45 17.43 18.83 0.82
N VAL A 46 17.49 18.12 1.94
CA VAL A 46 16.49 18.20 3.00
C VAL A 46 16.44 19.60 3.59
N ALA A 47 17.60 20.18 3.90
CA ALA A 47 17.70 21.53 4.43
C ALA A 47 17.12 22.57 3.45
N ALA A 48 17.38 22.41 2.16
CA ALA A 48 16.90 23.35 1.14
C ALA A 48 15.41 23.21 0.81
N LEU A 49 14.88 21.99 0.72
CA LEU A 49 13.54 21.73 0.19
C LEU A 49 12.48 21.46 1.27
N CYS A 50 12.88 20.87 2.39
CA CYS A 50 11.98 20.36 3.42
C CYS A 50 12.40 20.72 4.86
N PRO A 51 12.87 21.95 5.16
CA PRO A 51 13.47 22.28 6.46
C PRO A 51 12.52 22.13 7.66
N LYS A 52 11.21 22.07 7.42
CA LYS A 52 10.17 21.93 8.45
C LYS A 52 9.54 20.54 8.51
N VAL A 53 9.96 19.62 7.64
CA VAL A 53 9.43 18.25 7.60
C VAL A 53 10.26 17.39 8.56
N ASP A 54 9.59 16.64 9.42
CA ASP A 54 10.23 15.60 10.23
C ASP A 54 10.70 14.47 9.31
N ILE A 55 12.02 14.33 9.14
CA ILE A 55 12.64 13.25 8.38
C ILE A 55 13.50 12.43 9.33
N ARG A 56 13.07 11.20 9.58
CA ARG A 56 13.70 10.29 10.54
C ARG A 56 14.65 9.34 9.84
N MET A 57 15.77 9.05 10.51
CA MET A 57 16.75 8.09 10.03
C MET A 57 16.29 6.67 10.37
N ILE A 58 15.59 6.02 9.44
CA ILE A 58 15.09 4.65 9.58
C ILE A 58 15.36 3.89 8.29
N ASP A 59 15.88 2.67 8.40
CA ASP A 59 16.03 1.76 7.28
C ASP A 59 14.76 0.91 7.09
N LEU A 60 14.45 0.56 5.85
CA LEU A 60 13.30 -0.30 5.53
C LEU A 60 13.49 -1.73 6.04
N ILE A 61 14.74 -2.18 6.23
CA ILE A 61 15.02 -3.50 6.76
C ILE A 61 14.93 -3.57 8.30
N ASP A 62 14.92 -2.42 8.98
CA ASP A 62 14.69 -2.34 10.42
C ASP A 62 13.19 -2.50 10.71
N ARG A 63 12.78 -3.76 10.89
CA ARG A 63 11.38 -4.12 11.11
C ARG A 63 10.81 -3.51 12.38
N ASP A 64 11.59 -3.50 13.45
CA ASP A 64 11.12 -3.05 14.77
C ASP A 64 11.03 -1.53 14.80
N GLY A 65 12.03 -0.82 14.24
CA GLY A 65 11.97 0.63 14.08
C GLY A 65 10.84 1.08 13.16
N LEU A 66 10.61 0.38 12.06
CA LEU A 66 9.50 0.68 11.14
C LEU A 66 8.13 0.39 11.79
N ALA A 67 8.00 -0.69 12.57
CA ALA A 67 6.79 -1.01 13.31
C ALA A 67 6.48 0.05 14.38
N ALA A 68 7.47 0.44 15.18
CA ALA A 68 7.35 1.48 16.18
C ALA A 68 6.92 2.81 15.56
N LEU A 69 7.49 3.17 14.40
CA LEU A 69 7.11 4.36 13.64
C LEU A 69 5.64 4.30 13.19
N PHE A 70 5.17 3.16 12.68
CA PHE A 70 3.78 3.00 12.27
C PHE A 70 2.81 3.11 13.45
N ASP A 71 3.19 2.60 14.62
CA ASP A 71 2.39 2.67 15.84
C ASP A 71 2.31 4.09 16.40
N GLU A 72 3.39 4.85 16.31
CA GLU A 72 3.45 6.26 16.69
C GLU A 72 2.66 7.15 15.71
N LEU A 73 2.96 7.06 14.42
CA LEU A 73 2.45 7.99 13.41
C LEU A 73 1.03 7.66 12.94
N LYS A 74 0.66 6.38 12.97
CA LYS A 74 -0.59 5.84 12.40
C LYS A 74 -0.89 6.40 11.00
N PRO A 75 0.03 6.19 10.03
CA PRO A 75 -0.09 6.81 8.72
C PRO A 75 -1.37 6.34 8.01
N THR A 76 -2.09 7.28 7.40
CA THR A 76 -3.28 6.97 6.59
C THR A 76 -2.92 6.70 5.13
N ARG A 77 -1.76 7.19 4.69
CA ARG A 77 -1.23 7.04 3.33
C ARG A 77 0.28 6.81 3.38
N VAL A 78 0.79 6.06 2.42
CA VAL A 78 2.22 5.81 2.24
C VAL A 78 2.61 6.15 0.79
N VAL A 79 3.71 6.89 0.64
CA VAL A 79 4.39 7.15 -0.63
C VAL A 79 5.79 6.52 -0.55
N HIS A 80 5.93 5.37 -1.18
CA HIS A 80 7.13 4.54 -1.10
C HIS A 80 8.10 4.82 -2.26
N LEU A 81 9.13 5.64 -1.99
CA LEU A 81 10.18 6.01 -2.95
C LEU A 81 11.57 5.50 -2.56
N ALA A 82 11.73 4.93 -1.36
CA ALA A 82 13.01 4.35 -0.93
C ALA A 82 13.24 3.04 -1.68
N ALA A 83 14.36 2.98 -2.39
CA ALA A 83 14.84 1.79 -3.08
C ALA A 83 16.32 1.97 -3.40
N GLN A 84 17.04 0.87 -3.53
CA GLN A 84 18.30 0.87 -4.24
C GLN A 84 18.04 0.98 -5.75
N ALA A 85 18.50 2.07 -6.33
CA ALA A 85 18.32 2.40 -7.74
C ALA A 85 19.59 2.19 -8.57
N GLY A 86 19.43 2.19 -9.89
CA GLY A 86 20.52 2.11 -10.86
C GLY A 86 20.79 0.69 -11.36
N VAL A 87 20.78 0.51 -12.68
CA VAL A 87 20.93 -0.81 -13.30
C VAL A 87 22.35 -1.37 -13.11
N ARG A 88 23.39 -0.57 -13.37
CA ARG A 88 24.78 -1.02 -13.37
C ARG A 88 25.28 -1.44 -11.99
N TYR A 89 24.85 -0.74 -10.94
CA TYR A 89 25.28 -1.04 -9.58
C TYR A 89 24.69 -2.37 -9.07
N SER A 90 23.57 -2.82 -9.62
CA SER A 90 22.97 -4.14 -9.31
C SER A 90 23.85 -5.32 -9.69
N LEU A 91 24.80 -5.13 -10.60
CA LEU A 91 25.79 -6.15 -10.96
C LEU A 91 26.96 -6.24 -9.97
N ARG A 92 27.19 -5.18 -9.19
CA ARG A 92 28.32 -5.08 -8.24
C ARG A 92 27.90 -5.44 -6.82
N ASN A 93 26.72 -4.99 -6.40
CA ASN A 93 26.20 -5.25 -5.06
C ASN A 93 24.73 -5.67 -5.16
N PRO A 94 24.44 -6.94 -5.50
CA PRO A 94 23.06 -7.40 -5.70
C PRO A 94 22.26 -7.49 -4.39
N TYR A 95 22.92 -7.79 -3.26
CA TYR A 95 22.25 -7.98 -1.97
C TYR A 95 21.52 -6.73 -1.50
N ILE A 96 22.09 -5.53 -1.66
CA ILE A 96 21.43 -4.28 -1.29
C ILE A 96 20.11 -4.03 -2.06
N TYR A 97 19.97 -4.60 -3.26
CA TYR A 97 18.71 -4.54 -4.02
C TYR A 97 17.68 -5.51 -3.45
N VAL A 98 18.09 -6.70 -3.05
CA VAL A 98 17.20 -7.66 -2.38
C VAL A 98 16.72 -7.08 -1.05
N ASP A 99 17.64 -6.56 -0.26
CA ASP A 99 17.35 -5.99 1.06
C ASP A 99 16.42 -4.78 0.96
N SER A 100 16.79 -3.78 0.15
CA SER A 100 16.01 -2.55 0.06
C SER A 100 14.74 -2.72 -0.77
N ASN A 101 14.82 -3.34 -1.96
CA ASN A 101 13.72 -3.34 -2.91
C ASN A 101 12.71 -4.45 -2.67
N LEU A 102 13.13 -5.59 -2.10
CA LEU A 102 12.24 -6.73 -1.83
C LEU A 102 11.92 -6.84 -0.35
N ALA A 103 12.91 -7.09 0.52
CA ALA A 103 12.67 -7.31 1.94
C ALA A 103 12.07 -6.06 2.60
N GLY A 104 12.65 -4.88 2.33
CA GLY A 104 12.14 -3.60 2.79
C GLY A 104 10.74 -3.28 2.27
N PHE A 105 10.45 -3.61 1.00
CA PHE A 105 9.12 -3.43 0.44
C PHE A 105 8.07 -4.35 1.10
N VAL A 106 8.43 -5.62 1.33
CA VAL A 106 7.55 -6.58 2.05
C VAL A 106 7.28 -6.11 3.48
N ASN A 107 8.31 -5.65 4.21
CA ASN A 107 8.14 -5.09 5.56
C ASN A 107 7.12 -3.94 5.55
N LEU A 108 7.26 -3.01 4.61
CA LEU A 108 6.36 -1.87 4.47
C LEU A 108 4.92 -2.31 4.13
N LEU A 109 4.74 -3.21 3.15
CA LEU A 109 3.42 -3.71 2.76
C LEU A 109 2.74 -4.45 3.91
N GLU A 110 3.49 -5.23 4.67
CA GLU A 110 2.94 -5.97 5.80
C GLU A 110 2.47 -5.02 6.91
N LEU A 111 3.21 -3.96 7.21
CA LEU A 111 2.77 -2.91 8.14
C LEU A 111 1.54 -2.15 7.61
N CYS A 112 1.52 -1.82 6.31
CA CYS A 112 0.35 -1.24 5.67
C CYS A 112 -0.89 -2.12 5.85
N ARG A 113 -0.74 -3.44 5.68
CA ARG A 113 -1.80 -4.43 5.86
C ARG A 113 -2.25 -4.52 7.32
N GLN A 114 -1.31 -4.67 8.25
CA GLN A 114 -1.61 -4.86 9.68
C GLN A 114 -2.23 -3.61 10.32
N ARG A 115 -1.88 -2.41 9.83
CA ARG A 115 -2.38 -1.12 10.36
C ARG A 115 -3.47 -0.48 9.50
N SER A 116 -3.97 -1.20 8.50
CA SER A 116 -5.08 -0.76 7.63
C SER A 116 -4.82 0.61 6.98
N VAL A 117 -3.61 0.81 6.45
CA VAL A 117 -3.27 2.00 5.66
C VAL A 117 -4.18 2.06 4.44
N GLY A 118 -4.88 3.18 4.25
CA GLY A 118 -5.91 3.30 3.22
C GLY A 118 -5.35 3.37 1.79
N HIS A 119 -4.13 3.87 1.61
CA HIS A 119 -3.51 3.97 0.29
C HIS A 119 -1.99 3.88 0.36
N CYS A 120 -1.39 3.04 -0.47
CA CYS A 120 0.06 2.90 -0.61
C CYS A 120 0.45 3.03 -2.08
N ILE A 121 1.13 4.12 -2.44
CA ILE A 121 1.74 4.31 -3.76
C ILE A 121 3.21 3.94 -3.64
N TYR A 122 3.78 3.28 -4.65
CA TYR A 122 5.20 2.97 -4.71
C TYR A 122 5.79 3.30 -6.07
N ALA A 123 7.10 3.57 -6.12
CA ALA A 123 7.81 3.80 -7.36
C ALA A 123 8.20 2.48 -8.05
N SER A 124 7.56 2.19 -9.19
CA SER A 124 8.06 1.21 -10.17
C SER A 124 9.10 1.85 -11.10
N SER A 125 9.41 1.22 -12.23
CA SER A 125 10.43 1.68 -13.17
C SER A 125 10.13 1.19 -14.59
N SER A 126 10.29 2.03 -15.61
CA SER A 126 10.18 1.61 -17.02
C SER A 126 11.16 0.50 -17.42
N SER A 127 12.19 0.24 -16.61
CA SER A 127 13.09 -0.90 -16.82
C SER A 127 12.39 -2.27 -16.75
N VAL A 128 11.17 -2.36 -16.20
CA VAL A 128 10.40 -3.61 -16.13
C VAL A 128 10.05 -4.16 -17.51
N TYR A 129 9.90 -3.29 -18.53
CA TYR A 129 9.62 -3.74 -19.90
C TYR A 129 10.74 -4.60 -20.50
N GLY A 130 12.00 -4.34 -20.11
CA GLY A 130 13.15 -5.16 -20.51
C GLY A 130 13.21 -5.46 -22.01
N ASP A 131 13.31 -6.76 -22.36
CA ASP A 131 13.28 -7.25 -23.74
C ASP A 131 11.86 -7.43 -24.32
N SER A 132 10.83 -7.28 -23.51
CA SER A 132 9.43 -7.37 -23.93
C SER A 132 8.89 -6.04 -24.48
N ALA A 133 9.73 -5.00 -24.51
CA ALA A 133 9.35 -3.63 -24.82
C ALA A 133 9.13 -3.40 -26.32
N THR A 134 7.88 -3.14 -26.73
CA THR A 134 7.53 -2.71 -28.10
C THR A 134 7.03 -1.27 -28.07
N PRO A 135 7.75 -0.29 -28.67
CA PRO A 135 7.27 1.09 -28.71
C PRO A 135 5.98 1.22 -29.55
N PRO A 136 5.02 2.08 -29.15
CA PRO A 136 4.99 2.83 -27.89
C PRO A 136 4.74 1.91 -26.69
N PHE A 137 5.45 2.15 -25.58
CA PHE A 137 5.26 1.37 -24.36
C PHE A 137 3.85 1.58 -23.81
N SER A 138 3.24 0.50 -23.32
CA SER A 138 1.91 0.45 -22.72
C SER A 138 1.95 -0.42 -21.46
N GLU A 139 1.14 -0.09 -20.46
CA GLU A 139 0.94 -0.87 -19.24
C GLU A 139 0.37 -2.28 -19.50
N ASP A 140 -0.21 -2.53 -20.68
CA ASP A 140 -0.69 -3.87 -21.09
C ASP A 140 0.44 -4.80 -21.56
N GLN A 141 1.66 -4.27 -21.75
CA GLN A 141 2.79 -5.07 -22.21
C GLN A 141 3.34 -5.98 -21.11
N ARG A 142 3.84 -7.15 -21.53
CA ARG A 142 4.45 -8.11 -20.62
C ARG A 142 5.75 -7.57 -20.03
N ILE A 143 6.01 -7.92 -18.77
CA ILE A 143 7.22 -7.53 -18.01
C ILE A 143 8.08 -8.74 -17.62
N ASP A 144 7.98 -9.82 -18.39
CA ASP A 144 8.54 -11.14 -18.07
C ASP A 144 10.01 -11.34 -18.51
N LYS A 145 10.61 -10.35 -19.18
CA LYS A 145 12.01 -10.41 -19.65
C LYS A 145 12.87 -9.25 -19.13
N PRO A 146 13.11 -9.14 -17.81
CA PRO A 146 13.93 -8.07 -17.26
C PRO A 146 15.41 -8.23 -17.62
N ARG A 147 16.06 -7.13 -18.05
CA ARG A 147 17.48 -7.11 -18.44
C ARG A 147 18.47 -6.91 -17.28
N SER A 148 17.99 -6.78 -16.04
CA SER A 148 18.85 -6.55 -14.87
C SER A 148 18.18 -6.96 -13.57
N LEU A 149 18.98 -7.18 -12.53
CA LEU A 149 18.46 -7.46 -11.19
C LEU A 149 17.58 -6.32 -10.68
N TYR A 150 17.97 -5.05 -10.90
CA TYR A 150 17.13 -3.90 -10.58
C TYR A 150 15.74 -4.00 -11.25
N ALA A 151 15.70 -4.25 -12.56
CA ALA A 151 14.44 -4.41 -13.29
C ALA A 151 13.59 -5.57 -12.75
N ALA A 152 14.24 -6.71 -12.46
CA ALA A 152 13.58 -7.87 -11.87
C ALA A 152 12.98 -7.56 -10.49
N THR A 153 13.68 -6.81 -9.63
CA THR A 153 13.14 -6.40 -8.33
C THR A 153 11.92 -5.47 -8.47
N LYS A 154 11.93 -4.56 -9.44
CA LYS A 154 10.78 -3.67 -9.69
C LYS A 154 9.57 -4.44 -10.25
N ALA A 155 9.79 -5.38 -11.17
CA ALA A 155 8.73 -6.27 -11.67
C ALA A 155 8.19 -7.17 -10.55
N ALA A 156 9.06 -7.69 -9.67
CA ALA A 156 8.65 -8.45 -8.49
C ALA A 156 7.80 -7.61 -7.54
N ASN A 157 8.11 -6.33 -7.35
CA ASN A 157 7.29 -5.44 -6.53
C ASN A 157 5.87 -5.28 -7.09
N GLU A 158 5.71 -5.18 -8.41
CA GLU A 158 4.38 -5.16 -9.04
C GLU A 158 3.60 -6.45 -8.78
N LEU A 159 4.25 -7.61 -8.92
CA LEU A 159 3.63 -8.91 -8.65
C LEU A 159 3.27 -9.09 -7.17
N ILE A 160 4.17 -8.71 -6.25
CA ILE A 160 3.95 -8.77 -4.81
C ILE A 160 2.79 -7.86 -4.41
N ALA A 161 2.74 -6.63 -4.95
CA ALA A 161 1.64 -5.70 -4.69
C ALA A 161 0.30 -6.24 -5.23
N TYR A 162 0.30 -6.80 -6.44
CA TYR A 162 -0.88 -7.41 -7.05
C TYR A 162 -1.38 -8.61 -6.23
N LEU A 163 -0.49 -9.54 -5.87
CA LEU A 163 -0.82 -10.69 -5.03
C LEU A 163 -1.29 -10.27 -3.64
N GLY A 164 -0.67 -9.24 -3.05
CA GLY A 164 -1.11 -8.67 -1.78
C GLY A 164 -2.54 -8.14 -1.85
N ALA A 165 -2.84 -7.34 -2.88
CA ALA A 165 -4.20 -6.83 -3.14
C ALA A 165 -5.19 -7.97 -3.40
N LEU A 166 -4.81 -8.96 -4.21
CA LEU A 166 -5.62 -10.13 -4.55
C LEU A 166 -5.92 -11.00 -3.32
N MET A 167 -4.94 -11.30 -2.47
CA MET A 167 -5.13 -12.08 -1.24
C MET A 167 -5.99 -11.33 -0.22
N PHE A 168 -5.76 -10.03 -0.08
CA PHE A 168 -6.59 -9.17 0.76
C PHE A 168 -8.04 -9.13 0.27
N GLY A 169 -8.26 -9.00 -1.03
CA GLY A 169 -9.59 -9.05 -1.66
C GLY A 169 -10.23 -10.44 -1.65
N GLY A 170 -9.42 -11.49 -1.84
CA GLY A 170 -9.84 -12.89 -1.93
C GLY A 170 -10.51 -13.41 -0.67
N ARG A 171 -10.24 -12.80 0.50
CA ARG A 171 -10.97 -13.12 1.74
C ARG A 171 -12.48 -12.99 1.55
N TRP A 172 -12.92 -11.98 0.81
CA TRP A 172 -14.34 -11.68 0.63
C TRP A 172 -14.99 -12.76 -0.24
N LEU A 173 -14.28 -13.25 -1.26
CA LEU A 173 -14.74 -14.36 -2.09
C LEU A 173 -14.83 -15.66 -1.29
N VAL A 174 -13.81 -15.99 -0.50
CA VAL A 174 -13.82 -17.17 0.38
C VAL A 174 -14.99 -17.10 1.37
N GLN A 175 -15.19 -15.93 1.99
CA GLN A 175 -16.30 -15.69 2.91
C GLN A 175 -17.67 -15.81 2.23
N PHE A 176 -17.81 -15.28 1.01
CA PHE A 176 -19.02 -15.41 0.21
C PHE A 176 -19.33 -16.89 -0.10
N VAL A 177 -18.35 -17.63 -0.60
CA VAL A 177 -18.50 -19.06 -0.94
C VAL A 177 -18.83 -19.89 0.31
N ALA A 178 -18.14 -19.64 1.42
CA ALA A 178 -18.39 -20.33 2.68
C ALA A 178 -19.81 -20.04 3.22
N SER A 179 -20.26 -18.79 3.19
CA SER A 179 -21.61 -18.40 3.61
C SER A 179 -22.69 -19.00 2.72
N LYS A 180 -22.45 -19.03 1.40
CA LYS A 180 -23.35 -19.68 0.42
C LYS A 180 -23.46 -21.18 0.65
N ARG A 181 -22.33 -21.89 0.86
CA ARG A 181 -22.31 -23.34 1.14
C ARG A 181 -22.99 -23.69 2.46
N ALA A 182 -22.80 -22.86 3.50
CA ALA A 182 -23.40 -23.10 4.80
C ALA A 182 -24.89 -22.73 4.88
N GLY A 183 -25.42 -22.01 3.88
CA GLY A 183 -26.80 -21.48 3.90
C GLY A 183 -27.05 -20.45 5.01
N LYS A 184 -25.99 -20.03 5.71
CA LYS A 184 -26.00 -19.10 6.84
C LYS A 184 -24.68 -18.33 6.89
N PRO A 185 -24.65 -17.11 7.47
CA PRO A 185 -23.41 -16.37 7.66
C PRO A 185 -22.46 -17.14 8.58
N VAL A 186 -21.18 -17.22 8.19
CA VAL A 186 -20.13 -17.89 8.97
C VAL A 186 -19.43 -16.94 9.97
N ILE A 187 -19.75 -15.64 9.91
CA ILE A 187 -19.14 -14.55 10.71
C ILE A 187 -20.23 -13.85 11.56
N PRO A 188 -19.94 -13.36 12.78
CA PRO A 188 -20.91 -12.74 13.70
C PRO A 188 -21.70 -11.54 13.16
N ARG A 189 -22.95 -11.35 13.65
CA ARG A 189 -23.91 -10.33 13.16
C ARG A 189 -23.37 -8.90 13.16
N LEU A 190 -22.72 -8.52 14.26
CA LEU A 190 -22.21 -7.15 14.45
C LEU A 190 -21.19 -6.76 13.37
N PHE A 191 -20.38 -7.73 12.92
CA PHE A 191 -19.40 -7.52 11.87
C PHE A 191 -20.04 -7.12 10.53
N TRP A 192 -21.22 -7.65 10.20
CA TRP A 192 -21.90 -7.33 8.94
C TRP A 192 -22.54 -5.96 8.95
N TYR A 193 -23.21 -5.57 10.04
CA TYR A 193 -23.74 -4.22 10.16
C TYR A 193 -22.63 -3.17 10.10
N MET A 194 -21.51 -3.42 10.80
CA MET A 194 -20.33 -2.55 10.74
C MET A 194 -19.69 -2.53 9.35
N SER A 195 -19.64 -3.67 8.65
CA SER A 195 -19.06 -3.76 7.31
C SER A 195 -19.93 -3.09 6.26
N VAL A 196 -21.26 -3.29 6.28
CA VAL A 196 -22.19 -2.61 5.36
C VAL A 196 -22.16 -1.10 5.60
N LEU A 197 -22.26 -0.67 6.87
CA LEU A 197 -22.19 0.74 7.22
C LEU A 197 -20.84 1.35 6.84
N GLY A 198 -19.75 0.67 7.18
CA GLY A 198 -18.39 1.08 6.86
C GLY A 198 -18.18 1.20 5.35
N SER A 199 -18.53 0.17 4.57
CA SER A 199 -18.42 0.18 3.12
C SER A 199 -19.29 1.26 2.47
N LEU A 200 -20.50 1.51 2.96
CA LEU A 200 -21.34 2.61 2.47
C LEU A 200 -20.70 3.96 2.78
N MET A 201 -20.13 4.14 3.96
CA MET A 201 -19.42 5.37 4.34
C MET A 201 -18.15 5.59 3.51
N THR A 202 -17.34 4.56 3.26
CA THR A 202 -16.17 4.69 2.37
C THR A 202 -16.59 4.93 0.93
N LEU A 203 -17.60 4.23 0.42
CA LEU A 203 -18.09 4.42 -0.94
C LEU A 203 -18.67 5.83 -1.11
N SER A 204 -19.44 6.34 -0.13
CA SER A 204 -19.93 7.72 -0.14
C SER A 204 -18.79 8.72 -0.06
N TYR A 205 -17.76 8.44 0.75
CA TYR A 205 -16.57 9.27 0.80
C TYR A 205 -15.87 9.32 -0.57
N PHE A 206 -15.68 8.20 -1.26
CA PHE A 206 -15.01 8.19 -2.56
C PHE A 206 -15.85 8.76 -3.72
N LEU A 207 -17.18 8.63 -3.66
CA LEU A 207 -18.09 9.14 -4.68
C LEU A 207 -18.37 10.65 -4.53
N PHE A 208 -18.51 11.13 -3.29
CA PHE A 208 -18.96 12.50 -3.00
C PHE A 208 -17.85 13.41 -2.46
N SER A 209 -16.66 12.89 -2.13
CA SER A 209 -15.50 13.74 -1.87
C SER A 209 -14.95 14.28 -3.19
N ALA A 210 -14.44 15.51 -3.17
CA ALA A 210 -13.90 16.25 -4.32
C ALA A 210 -12.73 15.57 -5.07
N LYS A 211 -12.34 14.35 -4.67
CA LYS A 211 -11.19 13.62 -5.19
C LYS A 211 -11.51 12.36 -6.01
N GLN A 212 -12.79 12.05 -6.29
CA GLN A 212 -13.26 10.94 -7.16
C GLN A 212 -12.22 9.84 -7.44
N ASP A 213 -11.94 9.02 -6.42
CA ASP A 213 -10.90 8.00 -6.49
C ASP A 213 -11.49 6.69 -7.02
N SER A 214 -11.29 6.43 -8.32
CA SER A 214 -11.81 5.24 -9.00
C SER A 214 -11.23 3.94 -8.44
N VAL A 215 -9.99 3.96 -7.96
CA VAL A 215 -9.35 2.80 -7.34
C VAL A 215 -10.00 2.51 -5.99
N GLY A 216 -10.25 3.54 -5.19
CA GLY A 216 -10.98 3.43 -3.92
C GLY A 216 -12.41 2.88 -4.09
N VAL A 217 -13.11 3.30 -5.14
CA VAL A 217 -14.44 2.77 -5.49
C VAL A 217 -14.38 1.29 -5.86
N LEU A 218 -13.47 0.90 -6.77
CA LEU A 218 -13.32 -0.49 -7.21
C LEU A 218 -12.95 -1.43 -6.06
N GLN A 219 -12.09 -0.99 -5.13
CA GLN A 219 -11.69 -1.79 -3.97
C GLN A 219 -12.84 -2.02 -2.97
N ASN A 220 -13.85 -1.14 -2.91
CA ASN A 220 -14.96 -1.24 -1.96
C ASN A 220 -16.21 -1.93 -2.53
N LEU A 221 -16.36 -2.02 -3.85
CA LEU A 221 -17.51 -2.64 -4.52
C LEU A 221 -17.71 -4.11 -4.14
N PHE A 222 -16.67 -4.92 -4.23
CA PHE A 222 -16.77 -6.37 -3.97
C PHE A 222 -16.97 -6.72 -2.48
N PRO A 223 -16.29 -6.06 -1.51
CA PRO A 223 -16.63 -6.17 -0.09
C PRO A 223 -18.07 -5.78 0.23
N ALA A 224 -18.56 -4.67 -0.34
CA ALA A 224 -19.92 -4.19 -0.11
C ALA A 224 -20.97 -5.21 -0.59
N PHE A 225 -20.78 -5.76 -1.78
CA PHE A 225 -21.64 -6.84 -2.30
C PHE A 225 -21.65 -8.06 -1.37
N THR A 226 -20.47 -8.51 -0.93
CA THR A 226 -20.35 -9.67 -0.03
C THR A 226 -21.05 -9.44 1.31
N ALA A 227 -20.93 -8.22 1.86
CA ALA A 227 -21.58 -7.84 3.10
C ALA A 227 -23.11 -7.80 2.95
N MET A 228 -23.62 -7.22 1.87
CA MET A 228 -25.05 -7.19 1.56
C MET A 228 -25.63 -8.59 1.36
N TYR A 229 -24.92 -9.47 0.65
CA TYR A 229 -25.34 -10.86 0.46
C TYR A 229 -25.39 -11.64 1.78
N SER A 230 -24.41 -11.43 2.64
CA SER A 230 -24.35 -12.08 3.96
C SER A 230 -25.48 -11.59 4.88
N LEU A 231 -25.80 -10.29 4.83
CA LEU A 231 -26.96 -9.73 5.53
C LEU A 231 -28.28 -10.33 5.02
N TYR A 232 -28.44 -10.46 3.70
CA TYR A 232 -29.58 -11.14 3.09
C TYR A 232 -29.72 -12.59 3.60
N LEU A 233 -28.62 -13.34 3.66
CA LEU A 233 -28.62 -14.70 4.20
C LEU A 233 -28.95 -14.74 5.70
N ASP A 234 -28.49 -13.79 6.52
CA ASP A 234 -28.85 -13.71 7.94
C ASP A 234 -30.36 -13.51 8.11
N ILE A 235 -30.92 -12.54 7.36
CA ILE A 235 -32.36 -12.24 7.37
C ILE A 235 -33.17 -13.47 6.94
N LYS A 236 -32.74 -14.16 5.89
CA LYS A 236 -33.41 -15.37 5.37
C LYS A 236 -33.30 -16.57 6.31
N TYR A 237 -32.14 -16.80 6.92
CA TYR A 237 -31.89 -17.97 7.77
C TYR A 237 -32.58 -17.87 9.13
N ARG A 238 -32.64 -16.67 9.73
CA ARG A 238 -33.13 -16.49 11.11
C ARG A 238 -34.48 -15.77 11.23
N GLY A 239 -34.95 -15.13 10.16
CA GLY A 239 -36.11 -14.23 10.19
C GLY A 239 -35.82 -12.92 10.95
N TRP A 240 -36.55 -11.86 10.61
CA TRP A 240 -36.29 -10.49 11.10
C TRP A 240 -36.41 -10.33 12.64
N ARG A 241 -37.00 -11.31 13.34
CA ARG A 241 -37.16 -11.33 14.80
C ARG A 241 -36.84 -12.71 15.37
N ARG A 242 -35.68 -12.84 16.04
CA ARG A 242 -35.46 -13.64 17.27
C ARG A 242 -33.97 -13.74 17.60
N ASP A 243 -33.46 -12.72 18.30
CA ASP A 243 -32.53 -12.95 19.41
C ASP A 243 -33.31 -12.61 20.69
N LYS A 244 -34.34 -13.40 21.02
CA LYS A 244 -34.75 -13.49 22.42
C LYS A 244 -33.69 -14.35 23.07
N VAL A 245 -32.81 -13.70 23.83
CA VAL A 245 -31.94 -14.25 24.86
C VAL A 245 -32.55 -15.54 25.40
N ARG A 246 -32.02 -16.69 24.99
CA ARG A 246 -32.22 -17.93 25.76
C ARG A 246 -31.33 -17.77 26.99
N ARG A 247 -32.00 -17.56 28.13
CA ARG A 247 -31.42 -17.72 29.47
C ARG A 247 -30.87 -19.12 29.63
#